data_AF-A0A2D0ND75-F1
#
_entry.id   AF-A0A2D0ND75-F1
#
_cell.length_a   1.000
_cell.length_b   1.000
_cell.length_c   1.000
_cell.angle_alpha   90.00
_cell.angle_beta   90.00
_cell.angle_gamma   90.00
#
_symmetry.space_group_name_H-M   'P 1'
#
loop_
_entity.id
_entity.type
_entity.pdbx_description
1 polymer ?
#
loop_
_entity_poly.entity_id
_entity_poly.type
_entity_poly.pdbx_seq_one_letter_code
_entity_poly.pdbx_strand_id
1 'polypeptide(L)'
;MRTQINALPKEDLSVDEEAGLLFMREEEKLAHDLYTAMYQSWNNQVFDNIAASEQTHTEAVLLLLEKYDLTDPVGDNAVGVFVNTDLQAIYDDLLAQGNLSEIEALKVGAVVEEIDILDLADQLSNTVDNQDIELVYTNLQTGSRNHLRAFVRNLAARGITYEPAYLSQEDYDDIILSDMENGRN
;
A
#
# COMPACT_ATOMS: atom_id res chain seq x y z
N MET A 1 7.60 -14.47 3.80
CA MET A 1 7.63 -13.37 4.78
C MET A 1 7.98 -13.78 6.22
N ARG A 2 7.08 -14.33 7.06
CA ARG A 2 7.35 -14.59 8.51
C ARG A 2 8.69 -15.31 8.80
N THR A 3 9.02 -16.35 8.04
CA THR A 3 10.32 -17.06 8.20
C THR A 3 11.52 -16.17 7.91
N GLN A 4 11.46 -15.29 6.92
CA GLN A 4 12.56 -14.38 6.57
C GLN A 4 12.74 -13.30 7.63
N ILE A 5 11.64 -12.67 8.08
CA ILE A 5 11.66 -11.68 9.17
C ILE A 5 12.29 -12.28 10.45
N ASN A 6 11.89 -13.50 10.81
CA ASN A 6 12.43 -14.20 11.99
C ASN A 6 13.88 -14.68 11.82
N ALA A 7 14.38 -14.78 10.59
CA ALA A 7 15.76 -15.15 10.33
C ALA A 7 16.71 -13.95 10.50
N LEU A 8 16.19 -12.73 10.39
CA LEU A 8 16.92 -11.49 10.63
C LEU A 8 16.97 -11.16 12.14
N PRO A 9 18.05 -10.53 12.63
CA PRO A 9 18.13 -10.12 14.03
C PRO A 9 16.99 -9.17 14.40
N LYS A 10 16.64 -9.11 15.69
CA LYS A 10 15.86 -8.00 16.25
C LYS A 10 16.85 -6.91 16.63
N GLU A 11 16.86 -5.84 15.84
CA GLU A 11 17.73 -4.68 16.04
C GLU A 11 17.01 -3.66 16.95
N ASP A 12 17.64 -2.55 17.31
CA ASP A 12 16.96 -1.50 18.10
C ASP A 12 16.17 -0.59 17.14
N LEU A 13 14.91 -0.27 17.47
CA LEU A 13 14.14 0.69 16.68
C LEU A 13 14.53 2.13 17.05
N SER A 14 14.72 2.96 16.02
CA SER A 14 14.64 4.41 16.18
C SER A 14 13.18 4.85 16.37
N VAL A 15 13.00 6.08 16.88
CA VAL A 15 11.65 6.69 17.03
C VAL A 15 10.97 6.84 15.67
N ASP A 16 11.75 7.16 14.63
CA ASP A 16 11.22 7.39 13.28
C ASP A 16 10.82 6.06 12.60
N GLU A 17 11.56 4.97 12.83
CA GLU A 17 11.15 3.64 12.36
C GLU A 17 9.91 3.11 13.08
N GLU A 18 9.81 3.32 14.40
CA GLU A 18 8.60 2.97 15.15
C GLU A 18 7.38 3.71 14.59
N ALA A 19 7.50 5.03 14.37
CA ALA A 19 6.44 5.83 13.76
C ALA A 19 6.10 5.36 12.35
N GLY A 20 7.11 5.05 11.53
CA GLY A 20 6.93 4.52 10.17
C GLY A 20 6.18 3.20 10.16
N LEU A 21 6.52 2.25 11.04
CA LEU A 21 5.84 0.95 11.12
C LEU A 21 4.36 1.09 11.49
N LEU A 22 4.05 1.98 12.43
CA LEU A 22 2.66 2.25 12.84
C LEU A 22 1.87 2.92 11.72
N PHE A 23 2.49 3.83 10.98
CA PHE A 23 1.89 4.48 9.82
C PHE A 23 1.62 3.49 8.68
N MET A 24 2.63 2.74 8.23
CA MET A 24 2.50 1.76 7.14
C MET A 24 1.46 0.68 7.48
N ARG A 25 1.34 0.29 8.76
CA ARG A 25 0.32 -0.67 9.18
C ARG A 25 -1.10 -0.18 8.88
N GLU A 26 -1.38 1.10 9.10
CA GLU A 26 -2.68 1.71 8.81
C GLU A 26 -2.86 2.07 7.34
N GLU A 27 -1.80 2.48 6.64
CA GLU A 27 -1.82 2.79 5.21
C GLU A 27 -2.15 1.55 4.35
N GLU A 28 -1.50 0.42 4.60
CA GLU A 28 -1.81 -0.85 3.92
C GLU A 28 -3.24 -1.32 4.20
N LYS A 29 -3.74 -1.06 5.43
CA LYS A 29 -5.16 -1.30 5.75
C LYS A 29 -6.08 -0.36 4.98
N LEU A 30 -5.68 0.90 4.77
CA LEU A 30 -6.45 1.87 3.98
C LEU A 30 -6.64 1.36 2.55
N ALA A 31 -5.56 0.92 1.91
CA ALA A 31 -5.62 0.32 0.58
C ALA A 31 -6.54 -0.92 0.57
N HIS A 32 -6.34 -1.86 1.51
CA HIS A 32 -7.19 -3.06 1.65
C HIS A 32 -8.68 -2.73 1.77
N ASP A 33 -9.03 -1.85 2.72
CA ASP A 33 -10.42 -1.52 3.04
C ASP A 33 -11.09 -0.76 1.89
N LEU A 34 -10.34 0.12 1.24
CA LEU A 34 -10.83 0.89 0.10
C LEU A 34 -11.10 -0.03 -1.10
N TYR A 35 -10.19 -0.94 -1.42
CA TYR A 35 -10.36 -1.88 -2.53
C TYR A 35 -11.47 -2.89 -2.26
N THR A 36 -11.60 -3.35 -1.02
CA THR A 36 -12.75 -4.17 -0.61
C THR A 36 -14.07 -3.44 -0.85
N ALA A 37 -14.16 -2.16 -0.48
CA ALA A 37 -15.36 -1.34 -0.72
C ALA A 37 -15.61 -1.12 -2.23
N MET A 38 -14.56 -0.83 -3.02
CA MET A 38 -14.69 -0.63 -4.46
C MET A 38 -15.08 -1.92 -5.19
N TYR A 39 -14.63 -3.09 -4.74
CA TYR A 39 -15.09 -4.36 -5.27
C TYR A 39 -16.59 -4.55 -5.02
N GLN A 40 -17.09 -4.22 -3.84
CA GLN A 40 -18.52 -4.32 -3.53
C GLN A 40 -19.37 -3.37 -4.39
N SER A 41 -18.88 -2.16 -4.66
CA SER A 41 -19.59 -1.16 -5.48
C SER A 41 -19.59 -1.52 -6.97
N TRP A 42 -18.46 -2.00 -7.50
CA TRP A 42 -18.23 -2.08 -8.94
C TRP A 42 -18.07 -3.51 -9.49
N ASN A 43 -17.85 -4.50 -8.61
CA ASN A 43 -17.65 -5.91 -8.94
C ASN A 43 -16.55 -6.13 -10.01
N ASN A 44 -15.52 -5.28 -9.99
CA ASN A 44 -14.35 -5.39 -10.86
C ASN A 44 -13.24 -6.17 -10.14
N GLN A 45 -12.84 -7.30 -10.73
CA GLN A 45 -11.92 -8.26 -10.14
C GLN A 45 -10.54 -7.67 -9.80
N VAL A 46 -10.12 -6.56 -10.41
CA VAL A 46 -8.85 -5.91 -10.04
C VAL A 46 -8.84 -5.50 -8.58
N PHE A 47 -9.97 -4.99 -8.05
CA PHE A 47 -10.06 -4.58 -6.65
C PHE A 47 -9.99 -5.76 -5.69
N ASP A 48 -10.69 -6.87 -5.98
CA ASP A 48 -10.66 -8.07 -5.14
C ASP A 48 -9.27 -8.71 -5.10
N ASN A 49 -8.61 -8.79 -6.26
CA ASN A 49 -7.25 -9.34 -6.35
C ASN A 49 -6.23 -8.49 -5.59
N ILE A 50 -6.32 -7.17 -5.70
CA ILE A 50 -5.38 -6.26 -5.05
C ILE A 50 -5.69 -6.16 -3.55
N ALA A 51 -6.95 -6.11 -3.12
CA ALA A 51 -7.31 -6.20 -1.71
C ALA A 51 -6.73 -7.46 -1.03
N ALA A 52 -6.72 -8.61 -1.72
CA ALA A 52 -6.08 -9.81 -1.19
C ALA A 52 -4.54 -9.68 -1.07
N SER A 53 -3.92 -8.87 -1.94
CA SER A 53 -2.49 -8.50 -1.82
C SER A 53 -2.26 -7.57 -0.63
N GLU A 54 -3.08 -6.55 -0.45
CA GLU A 54 -2.98 -5.61 0.68
C GLU A 54 -3.19 -6.29 2.02
N GLN A 55 -4.05 -7.32 2.07
CA GLN A 55 -4.16 -8.17 3.25
C GLN A 55 -2.81 -8.82 3.60
N THR A 56 -2.05 -9.26 2.58
CA THR A 56 -0.72 -9.83 2.78
C THR A 56 0.29 -8.77 3.21
N HIS A 57 0.21 -7.56 2.67
CA HIS A 57 1.07 -6.44 3.06
C HIS A 57 0.83 -6.01 4.50
N THR A 58 -0.41 -5.73 4.87
CA THR A 58 -0.75 -5.31 6.22
C THR A 58 -0.40 -6.39 7.24
N GLU A 59 -0.55 -7.69 6.90
CA GLU A 59 -0.06 -8.80 7.72
C GLU A 59 1.47 -8.80 7.84
N ALA A 60 2.22 -8.47 6.79
CA ALA A 60 3.68 -8.39 6.84
C ALA A 60 4.16 -7.31 7.80
N VAL A 61 3.52 -6.13 7.83
CA VAL A 61 3.83 -5.07 8.80
C VAL A 61 3.45 -5.49 10.22
N LEU A 62 2.32 -6.18 10.41
CA LEU A 62 1.92 -6.72 11.71
C LEU A 62 2.99 -7.68 12.28
N LEU A 63 3.66 -8.47 11.44
CA LEU A 63 4.76 -9.34 11.89
C LEU A 63 5.93 -8.55 12.49
N LEU A 64 6.22 -7.37 11.94
CA LEU A 64 7.24 -6.48 12.49
C LEU A 64 6.77 -5.88 13.81
N LEU A 65 5.52 -5.40 13.89
CA LEU A 65 4.95 -4.90 15.15
C LEU A 65 5.01 -5.97 16.25
N GLU A 66 4.64 -7.22 15.95
CA GLU A 66 4.76 -8.37 16.86
C GLU A 66 6.23 -8.59 17.26
N LYS A 67 7.16 -8.60 16.30
CA LYS A 67 8.59 -8.83 16.56
C LYS A 67 9.18 -7.75 17.48
N TYR A 68 8.75 -6.50 17.32
CA TYR A 68 9.24 -5.37 18.09
C TYR A 68 8.43 -5.07 19.36
N ASP A 69 7.42 -5.89 19.69
CA ASP A 69 6.53 -5.72 20.84
C ASP A 69 5.76 -4.37 20.83
N LEU A 70 5.44 -3.86 19.63
CA LEU A 70 4.67 -2.64 19.43
C LEU A 70 3.16 -2.91 19.52
N THR A 71 2.40 -1.90 19.95
CA THR A 71 0.92 -1.99 19.97
C THR A 71 0.39 -1.79 18.56
N ASP A 72 -0.37 -2.76 18.04
CA ASP A 72 -1.01 -2.66 16.71
C ASP A 72 -2.08 -1.53 16.71
N PRO A 73 -1.93 -0.49 15.88
CA PRO A 73 -2.92 0.59 15.78
C PRO A 73 -4.23 0.13 15.12
N VAL A 74 -4.20 -0.96 14.34
CA VAL A 74 -5.37 -1.52 13.67
C VAL A 74 -6.22 -2.34 14.63
N GLY A 75 -5.65 -3.33 15.33
CA GLY A 75 -6.36 -4.13 16.33
C GLY A 75 -7.73 -4.64 15.85
N ASP A 76 -8.79 -4.33 16.62
CA ASP A 76 -10.19 -4.70 16.33
C ASP A 76 -10.96 -3.60 15.58
N ASN A 77 -10.26 -2.61 14.97
CA ASN A 77 -10.91 -1.53 14.22
C ASN A 77 -11.77 -2.10 13.09
N ALA A 78 -12.93 -1.49 12.89
CA ALA A 78 -13.80 -1.85 11.78
C ALA A 78 -13.18 -1.44 10.42
N VAL A 79 -13.75 -1.98 9.34
CA VAL A 79 -13.43 -1.54 7.97
C VAL A 79 -13.67 -0.04 7.85
N GLY A 80 -12.70 0.68 7.29
CA GLY A 80 -12.76 2.13 7.09
C GLY A 80 -12.53 2.97 8.35
N VAL A 81 -12.06 2.36 9.45
CA VAL A 81 -11.71 3.06 10.69
C VAL A 81 -10.21 3.04 10.91
N PHE A 82 -9.63 4.22 11.17
CA PHE A 82 -8.20 4.45 11.38
C PHE A 82 -7.97 5.31 12.64
N VAL A 83 -6.87 5.04 13.34
CA VAL A 83 -6.40 5.83 14.50
C VAL A 83 -5.73 7.11 14.00
N ASN A 84 -4.90 7.02 12.96
CA ASN A 84 -4.34 8.17 12.30
C ASN A 84 -5.43 8.99 11.60
N THR A 85 -5.63 10.23 12.05
CA THR A 85 -6.70 11.11 11.53
C THR A 85 -6.47 11.58 10.11
N ASP A 86 -5.21 11.63 9.66
CA ASP A 86 -4.88 12.01 8.29
C ASP A 86 -5.24 10.86 7.33
N LEU A 87 -4.91 9.61 7.71
CA LEU A 87 -5.33 8.43 6.96
C LEU A 87 -6.86 8.25 6.95
N GLN A 88 -7.54 8.56 8.05
CA GLN A 88 -9.01 8.56 8.08
C GLN A 88 -9.58 9.55 7.06
N ALA A 89 -9.04 10.77 6.99
CA ALA A 89 -9.49 11.79 6.04
C ALA A 89 -9.22 11.37 4.58
N ILE A 90 -8.04 10.80 4.32
CA ILE A 90 -7.69 10.26 2.99
C ILE A 90 -8.66 9.15 2.59
N TYR A 91 -8.95 8.21 3.49
CA TYR A 91 -9.90 7.12 3.22
C TYR A 91 -11.29 7.66 2.86
N ASP A 92 -11.82 8.59 3.65
CA ASP A 92 -13.16 9.15 3.46
C ASP A 92 -13.27 9.89 2.11
N ASP A 93 -12.26 10.68 1.76
CA ASP A 93 -12.21 11.44 0.50
C ASP A 93 -12.09 10.52 -0.72
N LEU A 94 -11.19 9.54 -0.67
CA LEU A 94 -10.97 8.58 -1.75
C LEU A 94 -12.16 7.63 -1.93
N LEU A 95 -12.81 7.21 -0.84
CA LEU A 95 -14.03 6.43 -0.89
C LEU A 95 -15.16 7.23 -1.56
N ALA A 96 -15.30 8.52 -1.22
CA ALA A 96 -16.29 9.39 -1.86
C ALA A 96 -16.00 9.54 -3.37
N GLN A 97 -14.75 9.75 -3.77
CA GLN A 97 -14.36 9.86 -5.17
C GLN A 97 -14.58 8.55 -5.93
N GLY A 98 -14.14 7.42 -5.40
CA GLY A 98 -14.26 6.12 -6.06
C GLY A 98 -15.71 5.66 -6.22
N ASN A 99 -16.64 6.15 -5.38
CA ASN A 99 -18.06 5.88 -5.52
C ASN A 99 -18.75 6.70 -6.63
N LEU A 100 -18.07 7.65 -7.28
CA LEU A 100 -18.65 8.43 -8.38
C LEU A 100 -18.84 7.59 -9.64
N SER A 101 -17.87 6.74 -9.98
CA SER A 101 -17.94 5.81 -11.11
C SER A 101 -16.83 4.77 -11.02
N GLU A 102 -16.98 3.64 -11.73
CA GLU A 102 -15.90 2.65 -11.84
C GLU A 102 -14.57 3.26 -12.36
N ILE A 103 -14.64 4.24 -13.27
CA ILE A 103 -13.43 4.92 -13.77
C ILE A 103 -12.76 5.72 -12.66
N GLU A 104 -13.53 6.44 -11.84
CA GLU A 104 -12.97 7.16 -10.70
C GLU A 104 -12.43 6.21 -9.64
N ALA A 105 -13.06 5.05 -9.41
CA ALA A 105 -12.53 4.02 -8.52
C ALA A 105 -11.18 3.48 -8.99
N LEU A 106 -11.01 3.25 -10.30
CA LEU A 106 -9.74 2.77 -10.86
C LEU A 106 -8.63 3.84 -10.77
N LYS A 107 -8.98 5.13 -10.92
CA LYS A 107 -8.05 6.24 -10.70
C LYS A 107 -7.67 6.37 -9.23
N VAL A 108 -8.64 6.23 -8.33
CA VAL A 108 -8.40 6.19 -6.88
C VAL A 108 -7.44 5.06 -6.53
N GLY A 109 -7.61 3.88 -7.12
CA GLY A 109 -6.65 2.78 -7.00
C GLY A 109 -5.24 3.21 -7.41
N ALA A 110 -5.07 3.75 -8.62
CA ALA A 110 -3.77 4.24 -9.07
C ALA A 110 -3.17 5.32 -8.14
N VAL A 111 -3.98 6.25 -7.64
CA VAL A 111 -3.54 7.30 -6.70
C VAL A 111 -3.02 6.71 -5.39
N VAL A 112 -3.73 5.75 -4.80
CA VAL A 112 -3.29 5.10 -3.56
C VAL A 112 -1.92 4.44 -3.76
N GLU A 113 -1.74 3.72 -4.86
CA GLU A 113 -0.45 3.08 -5.15
C GLU A 113 0.68 4.08 -5.39
N GLU A 114 0.40 5.26 -5.97
CA GLU A 114 1.42 6.31 -6.09
C GLU A 114 1.87 6.84 -4.74
N ILE A 115 0.92 7.07 -3.83
CA ILE A 115 1.21 7.57 -2.47
C ILE A 115 2.03 6.53 -1.71
N ASP A 116 1.59 5.27 -1.73
CA ASP A 116 2.28 4.17 -1.05
C ASP A 116 3.71 3.96 -1.58
N ILE A 117 3.92 4.05 -2.90
CA ILE A 117 5.26 3.98 -3.51
C ILE A 117 6.18 5.10 -2.99
N LEU A 118 5.65 6.32 -2.88
CA LEU A 118 6.40 7.50 -2.44
C LEU A 118 6.74 7.42 -0.95
N ASP A 119 5.78 7.05 -0.11
CA ASP A 119 5.97 6.94 1.32
C ASP A 119 6.96 5.81 1.64
N LEU A 120 6.85 4.65 0.97
CA LEU A 120 7.85 3.58 1.06
C LEU A 120 9.23 4.00 0.54
N ALA A 121 9.30 4.78 -0.54
CA ALA A 121 10.58 5.28 -1.07
C ALA A 121 11.27 6.21 -0.08
N ASP A 122 10.52 7.10 0.57
CA ASP A 122 11.02 8.00 1.60
C ASP A 122 11.52 7.22 2.82
N GLN A 123 10.70 6.28 3.33
CA GLN A 123 11.07 5.41 4.45
C GLN A 123 12.38 4.65 4.17
N LEU A 124 12.47 3.98 3.02
CA LEU A 124 13.65 3.20 2.62
C LEU A 124 14.91 4.05 2.42
N SER A 125 14.76 5.31 2.02
CA SER A 125 15.91 6.17 1.70
C SER A 125 16.40 6.98 2.90
N ASN A 126 15.50 7.36 3.80
CA ASN A 126 15.75 8.40 4.80
C ASN A 126 15.57 7.93 6.25
N THR A 127 14.86 6.82 6.48
CA THR A 127 14.45 6.43 7.84
C THR A 127 14.95 5.04 8.23
N VAL A 128 14.77 4.05 7.35
CA VAL A 128 15.00 2.63 7.67
C VAL A 128 16.47 2.26 7.54
N ASP A 129 17.06 1.76 8.62
CA ASP A 129 18.35 1.06 8.60
C ASP A 129 18.27 -0.38 9.16
N ASN A 130 17.13 -0.76 9.76
CA ASN A 130 16.86 -2.12 10.19
C ASN A 130 16.53 -3.06 9.01
N GLN A 131 17.24 -4.19 8.96
CA GLN A 131 17.23 -5.09 7.80
C GLN A 131 15.88 -5.77 7.59
N ASP A 132 15.12 -6.00 8.66
CA ASP A 132 13.81 -6.64 8.55
C ASP A 132 12.71 -5.69 8.09
N ILE A 133 12.79 -4.41 8.48
CA ILE A 133 11.94 -3.36 7.95
C ILE A 133 12.26 -3.13 6.47
N GLU A 134 13.55 -3.00 6.10
CA GLU A 134 13.97 -2.83 4.71
C GLU A 134 13.44 -3.98 3.83
N LEU A 135 13.53 -5.22 4.32
CA LEU A 135 13.00 -6.40 3.63
C LEU A 135 11.49 -6.29 3.37
N VAL A 136 10.71 -5.90 4.38
CA VAL A 136 9.25 -5.80 4.24
C VAL A 136 8.90 -4.64 3.31
N TYR A 137 9.42 -3.44 3.56
CA TYR A 137 9.10 -2.24 2.78
C TYR A 137 9.50 -2.37 1.31
N THR A 138 10.64 -3.01 1.01
CA THR A 138 11.02 -3.31 -0.38
C THR A 138 10.00 -4.23 -1.06
N ASN A 139 9.45 -5.21 -0.34
CA ASN A 139 8.44 -6.12 -0.88
C ASN A 139 7.09 -5.42 -1.09
N LEU A 140 6.65 -4.62 -0.12
CA LEU A 140 5.46 -3.77 -0.24
C LEU A 140 5.58 -2.89 -1.48
N GLN A 141 6.66 -2.13 -1.61
CA GLN A 141 6.85 -1.19 -2.72
C GLN A 141 6.86 -1.89 -4.09
N THR A 142 7.34 -3.14 -4.13
CA THR A 142 7.27 -3.99 -5.33
C THR A 142 5.82 -4.40 -5.64
N GLY A 143 5.02 -4.71 -4.62
CA GLY A 143 3.58 -4.91 -4.72
C GLY A 143 2.88 -3.67 -5.27
N SER A 144 3.10 -2.51 -4.66
CA SER A 144 2.42 -1.25 -5.03
C SER A 144 2.71 -0.84 -6.48
N ARG A 145 3.97 -0.99 -6.94
CA ARG A 145 4.31 -0.80 -8.38
C ARG A 145 3.53 -1.75 -9.30
N ASN A 146 3.35 -3.00 -8.89
CA ASN A 146 2.55 -3.98 -9.64
C ASN A 146 1.05 -3.66 -9.64
N HIS A 147 0.53 -3.15 -8.53
CA HIS A 147 -0.85 -2.70 -8.41
C HIS A 147 -1.11 -1.46 -9.27
N LEU A 148 -0.18 -0.49 -9.28
CA LEU A 148 -0.23 0.67 -10.17
C LEU A 148 -0.32 0.24 -11.64
N ARG A 149 0.55 -0.68 -12.08
CA ARG A 149 0.46 -1.27 -13.43
C ARG A 149 -0.90 -1.90 -13.70
N ALA A 150 -1.48 -2.61 -12.72
CA ALA A 150 -2.78 -3.27 -12.85
C ALA A 150 -3.94 -2.27 -12.98
N PHE A 151 -3.95 -1.19 -12.19
CA PHE A 151 -4.95 -0.13 -12.30
C PHE A 151 -4.84 0.64 -13.62
N VAL A 152 -3.63 1.06 -14.00
CA VAL A 152 -3.35 1.75 -15.27
C VAL A 152 -3.77 0.89 -16.47
N ARG A 153 -3.47 -0.41 -16.45
CA ARG A 153 -3.91 -1.34 -17.50
C ARG A 153 -5.45 -1.45 -17.57
N ASN A 154 -6.13 -1.44 -16.43
CA ASN A 154 -7.60 -1.47 -16.39
C ASN A 154 -8.23 -0.17 -16.92
N LEU A 155 -7.61 0.97 -16.64
CA LEU A 155 -7.99 2.27 -17.21
C LEU A 155 -7.79 2.28 -18.73
N ALA A 156 -6.62 1.84 -19.20
CA ALA A 156 -6.29 1.77 -20.62
C ALA A 156 -7.25 0.84 -21.40
N ALA A 157 -7.65 -0.30 -20.82
CA ALA A 157 -8.65 -1.20 -21.40
C ALA A 157 -10.03 -0.55 -21.59
N ARG A 158 -10.30 0.55 -20.87
CA ARG A 158 -11.52 1.37 -20.96
C ARG A 158 -11.31 2.65 -21.77
N GLY A 159 -10.17 2.78 -22.46
CA GLY A 159 -9.83 3.94 -23.28
C GLY A 159 -9.44 5.17 -22.47
N ILE A 160 -9.08 5.00 -21.20
CA ILE A 160 -8.62 6.08 -20.32
C ILE A 160 -7.10 6.01 -20.20
N THR A 161 -6.43 7.10 -20.57
CA THR A 161 -5.03 7.32 -20.23
C THR A 161 -4.97 7.89 -18.82
N TYR A 162 -4.17 7.26 -17.97
CA TYR A 162 -3.88 7.77 -16.63
C TYR A 162 -2.63 8.64 -16.66
N GLU A 163 -2.70 9.78 -15.98
CA GLU A 163 -1.57 10.70 -15.77
C GLU A 163 -1.27 10.69 -14.26
N PRO A 164 -0.01 10.58 -13.83
CA PRO A 164 0.33 10.48 -12.42
C PRO A 164 -0.08 11.76 -11.68
N ALA A 165 -0.64 11.58 -10.49
CA ALA A 165 -1.07 12.70 -9.65
C ALA A 165 0.03 13.13 -8.66
N TYR A 166 0.89 12.20 -8.25
CA TYR A 166 1.90 12.40 -7.21
C TYR A 166 3.30 12.01 -7.66
N LEU A 167 3.45 10.88 -8.36
CA LEU A 167 4.72 10.49 -8.97
C LEU A 167 5.15 11.51 -10.01
N SER A 168 6.47 11.65 -10.18
CA SER A 168 6.97 12.35 -11.36
C SER A 168 6.61 11.57 -12.62
N GLN A 169 6.49 12.26 -13.75
CA GLN A 169 6.23 11.59 -15.03
C GLN A 169 7.30 10.52 -15.35
N GLU A 170 8.56 10.82 -15.01
CA GLU A 170 9.68 9.91 -15.24
C GLU A 170 9.55 8.63 -14.41
N ASP A 171 9.32 8.75 -13.10
CA ASP A 171 9.17 7.59 -12.20
C ASP A 171 7.94 6.76 -12.59
N TYR A 172 6.83 7.43 -12.92
CA TYR A 172 5.62 6.77 -13.41
C TYR A 172 5.90 5.97 -14.70
N ASP A 173 6.54 6.59 -15.70
CA ASP A 173 6.85 5.96 -16.98
C ASP A 173 7.78 4.75 -16.78
N ASP A 174 8.80 4.87 -15.92
CA ASP A 174 9.70 3.77 -15.57
C ASP A 174 8.96 2.57 -14.97
N ILE A 175 7.93 2.82 -14.16
CA ILE A 175 7.07 1.77 -13.59
C ILE A 175 6.15 1.18 -14.66
N ILE A 176 5.37 2.00 -15.36
CA ILE A 176 4.31 1.47 -16.24
C ILE A 176 4.82 0.88 -17.56
N LEU A 177 6.04 1.23 -17.98
CA LEU A 177 6.67 0.68 -19.19
C LEU A 177 7.52 -0.57 -18.93
N SER A 178 7.73 -0.93 -17.67
CA SER A 178 8.45 -2.16 -17.28
C SER A 178 7.49 -3.34 -17.03
N ASP A 179 8.04 -4.55 -17.11
CA ASP A 179 7.29 -5.77 -16.83
C ASP A 179 6.89 -5.86 -15.34
N MET A 180 5.86 -6.67 -15.05
CA MET A 180 5.48 -7.00 -13.67
C MET A 180 6.67 -7.60 -12.92
N GLU A 181 6.87 -7.14 -11.69
CA GLU A 181 7.97 -7.55 -10.84
C GLU A 181 7.60 -8.81 -10.05
N ASN A 182 8.56 -9.70 -9.82
CA ASN A 182 8.38 -10.82 -8.90
C ASN A 182 8.79 -10.36 -7.49
N GLY A 183 7.93 -10.56 -6.50
CA GLY A 183 8.27 -10.32 -5.10
C GLY A 183 9.51 -11.11 -4.66
N ARG A 184 10.27 -10.57 -3.70
CA ARG A 184 11.47 -11.22 -3.16
C ARG A 184 11.04 -12.25 -2.08
N ASN A 185 10.98 -13.52 -2.49
CA ASN A 185 10.74 -14.66 -1.61
C ASN A 185 11.86 -14.93 -0.59
#